data_AF-A0A2E9LIG2-F1
#
_entry.id   AF-A0A2E9LIG2-F1
#
_cell.length_a   1.000
_cell.length_b   1.000
_cell.length_c   1.000
_cell.angle_alpha   90.00
_cell.angle_beta   90.00
_cell.angle_gamma   90.00
#
_symmetry.space_group_name_H-M   'P 1'
#
loop_
_entity.id
_entity.type
_entity.pdbx_description
1 polymer ?
#
loop_
_entity_poly.entity_id
_entity_poly.type
_entity_poly.pdbx_seq_one_letter_code
_entity_poly.pdbx_strand_id
1 'polypeptide(L)'
;MFEDPKALTSTDWHNIHMFLQWFWIYLPIVLTFGITLLIAHALIPSLIITGQLSESAHKARLPLTGIAAIAFAAGVVILILGINAQLDVQNIWPRVFI
;
A
#
# COMPACT_ATOMS: atom_id res chain seq x y z
N MET A 1 11.93 -35.24 23.26
CA MET A 1 10.60 -34.57 23.30
C MET A 1 10.76 -33.29 22.51
N PHE A 2 9.83 -33.00 21.59
CA PHE A 2 9.79 -31.67 20.98
C PHE A 2 9.50 -30.65 22.10
N GLU A 3 10.19 -29.51 22.12
CA GLU A 3 9.80 -28.44 23.05
C GLU A 3 8.40 -27.97 22.67
N ASP A 4 7.53 -27.78 23.68
CA ASP A 4 6.21 -27.23 23.44
C ASP A 4 6.36 -25.81 22.86
N PRO A 5 5.53 -25.42 21.87
CA PRO A 5 5.56 -24.09 21.28
C PRO A 5 5.53 -23.00 22.35
N LYS A 6 6.49 -22.06 22.30
CA LYS A 6 6.50 -20.94 23.23
C LYS A 6 5.31 -20.03 22.95
N ALA A 7 4.56 -19.69 24.00
CA ALA A 7 3.44 -18.75 23.89
C ALA A 7 3.94 -17.38 23.39
N LEU A 8 3.13 -16.74 22.53
CA LEU A 8 3.41 -15.39 22.03
C LEU A 8 3.43 -14.40 23.19
N THR A 9 4.47 -13.57 23.21
CA THR A 9 4.62 -12.51 24.21
C THR A 9 3.84 -11.25 23.80
N SER A 10 3.65 -10.32 24.73
CA SER A 10 3.05 -9.02 24.42
C SER A 10 3.82 -8.25 23.33
N THR A 11 5.15 -8.39 23.30
CA THR A 11 6.01 -7.79 22.27
C THR A 11 5.73 -8.41 20.89
N ASP A 12 5.49 -9.72 20.82
CA ASP A 12 5.18 -10.40 19.56
C ASP A 12 3.86 -9.93 18.98
N TRP A 13 2.83 -9.78 19.82
CA TRP A 13 1.55 -9.22 19.41
C TRP A 13 1.67 -7.77 18.94
N HIS A 14 2.52 -6.97 19.58
CA HIS A 14 2.80 -5.61 19.14
C HIS A 14 3.45 -5.58 17.75
N ASN A 15 4.46 -6.42 17.50
CA ASN A 15 5.15 -6.49 16.22
C ASN A 15 4.21 -6.95 15.09
N ILE A 16 3.38 -7.96 15.36
CA ILE A 16 2.33 -8.42 14.43
C ILE A 16 1.36 -7.27 14.13
N HIS A 17 0.91 -6.54 15.16
CA HIS A 17 0.01 -5.40 14.99
C HIS A 17 0.63 -4.31 14.12
N MET A 18 1.90 -3.95 14.37
CA MET A 18 2.62 -2.94 13.59
C MET A 18 2.73 -3.35 12.12
N PHE A 19 3.08 -4.61 11.84
CA PHE A 19 3.11 -5.13 10.48
C PHE A 19 1.73 -5.04 9.79
N LEU A 20 0.68 -5.53 10.46
CA LEU A 20 -0.68 -5.48 9.92
C LEU A 20 -1.17 -4.05 9.68
N GLN A 21 -0.84 -3.12 10.59
CA GLN A 21 -1.20 -1.71 10.44
C GLN A 21 -0.59 -1.11 9.17
N TRP A 22 0.71 -1.31 8.94
CA TRP A 22 1.36 -0.80 7.73
C TRP A 22 0.81 -1.46 6.46
N PHE A 23 0.56 -2.77 6.50
CA PHE A 23 -0.05 -3.50 5.39
C PHE A 23 -1.42 -2.92 5.03
N TRP A 24 -2.28 -2.67 6.02
CA TRP A 24 -3.62 -2.11 5.78
C TRP A 24 -3.61 -0.65 5.36
N ILE A 25 -2.63 0.16 5.78
CA ILE A 25 -2.43 1.54 5.30
C ILE A 25 -1.91 1.54 3.85
N TYR A 26 -1.05 0.58 3.50
CA TYR A 26 -0.47 0.49 2.16
C TYR A 26 -1.53 0.24 1.08
N LEU A 27 -2.51 -0.61 1.37
CA LEU A 27 -3.56 -1.00 0.43
C LEU A 27 -4.34 0.19 -0.18
N PRO A 28 -4.97 1.08 0.61
CA PRO A 28 -5.70 2.22 0.04
C PRO A 28 -4.77 3.18 -0.71
N ILE A 29 -3.51 3.35 -0.30
CA ILE A 29 -2.56 4.21 -0.99
C ILE A 29 -2.27 3.68 -2.41
N VAL A 30 -2.01 2.38 -2.53
CA VAL A 30 -1.76 1.74 -3.84
C VAL A 30 -3.01 1.79 -4.72
N LEU A 31 -4.20 1.59 -4.15
CA LEU A 31 -5.46 1.74 -4.89
C LEU A 31 -5.66 3.17 -5.37
N THR A 32 -5.44 4.18 -4.52
CA THR A 32 -5.52 5.60 -4.91
C THR A 32 -4.53 5.90 -6.03
N PHE A 33 -3.28 5.44 -5.91
CA PHE A 33 -2.26 5.59 -6.95
C PHE A 33 -2.70 4.98 -8.28
N GLY A 34 -3.14 3.72 -8.27
CA GLY A 34 -3.57 3.01 -9.48
C GLY A 34 -4.79 3.65 -10.14
N ILE A 35 -5.82 3.97 -9.35
CA ILE A 35 -7.06 4.58 -9.84
C ILE A 35 -6.79 5.98 -10.43
N THR A 36 -6.00 6.81 -9.75
CA THR A 36 -5.71 8.17 -10.23
C THR A 36 -4.91 8.16 -11.52
N LEU A 37 -3.91 7.28 -11.67
CA LEU A 37 -3.19 7.12 -12.93
C LEU A 37 -4.08 6.58 -14.05
N LEU A 38 -4.90 5.56 -13.75
CA LEU A 38 -5.83 4.97 -14.71
C LEU A 38 -6.83 6.02 -15.22
N ILE A 39 -7.39 6.84 -14.34
CA ILE A 39 -8.30 7.92 -14.74
C ILE A 39 -7.55 8.96 -15.59
N ALA A 40 -6.39 9.43 -15.13
CA ALA A 40 -5.66 10.51 -15.78
C ALA A 40 -5.07 10.15 -17.16
N HIS A 41 -4.66 8.90 -17.35
CA HIS A 41 -3.90 8.48 -18.54
C HIS A 41 -4.62 7.50 -19.45
N ALA A 42 -5.63 6.76 -18.96
CA ALA A 42 -6.43 5.86 -19.79
C ALA A 42 -7.85 6.40 -19.99
N LEU A 43 -8.60 6.66 -18.92
CA LEU A 43 -10.03 6.99 -19.04
C LEU A 43 -10.26 8.40 -19.63
N ILE A 44 -9.66 9.45 -19.06
CA ILE A 44 -9.88 10.83 -19.56
C ILE A 44 -9.53 10.93 -21.06
N PRO A 45 -8.35 10.47 -21.53
CA PRO A 45 -8.05 10.50 -22.95
C PRO A 45 -9.03 9.68 -23.80
N SER A 46 -9.39 8.46 -23.35
CA SER A 46 -10.35 7.62 -24.07
C SER A 46 -11.71 8.30 -24.23
N LEU A 47 -12.21 8.95 -23.18
CA LEU A 47 -13.50 9.63 -23.17
C LEU A 47 -13.53 10.91 -24.01
N ILE A 48 -12.39 11.59 -24.13
CA ILE A 48 -12.26 12.75 -25.03
C ILE A 48 -12.27 12.28 -26.49
N ILE A 49 -11.53 11.21 -26.81
CA ILE A 49 -11.48 10.65 -28.18
C ILE A 49 -12.86 10.17 -28.64
N THR A 50 -13.65 9.58 -27.75
CA THR A 50 -15.03 9.14 -28.07
C THR A 50 -16.07 10.25 -28.01
N GLY A 51 -15.67 11.49 -27.73
CA GLY A 51 -16.57 12.65 -27.68
C GLY A 51 -17.51 12.68 -26.46
N GLN A 52 -17.27 11.85 -25.45
CA GLN A 52 -18.07 11.81 -24.22
C GLN A 52 -17.67 12.91 -23.22
N LEU A 53 -16.45 13.43 -23.32
CA LEU A 53 -15.96 14.58 -22.57
C LEU A 53 -15.44 15.67 -23.51
N SER A 54 -15.56 16.93 -23.10
CA SER A 54 -14.95 18.06 -23.82
C SER A 54 -13.44 18.11 -23.58
N GLU A 55 -12.69 18.76 -24.48
CA GLU A 55 -11.24 18.92 -24.34
C GLU A 55 -10.81 19.61 -23.04
N SER A 56 -11.70 20.39 -22.42
CA SER A 56 -11.44 21.03 -21.12
C SER A 56 -11.16 20.02 -20.00
N ALA A 57 -11.61 18.77 -20.13
CA ALA A 57 -11.32 17.68 -19.20
C ALA A 57 -9.83 17.30 -19.15
N HIS A 58 -9.02 17.67 -20.15
CA HIS A 58 -7.57 17.50 -20.07
C HIS A 58 -6.94 18.21 -18.87
N LYS A 59 -7.54 19.31 -18.39
CA LYS A 59 -7.07 20.06 -17.22
C LYS A 59 -7.10 19.22 -15.94
N ALA A 60 -7.99 18.24 -15.83
CA ALA A 60 -8.09 17.36 -14.66
C ALA A 60 -6.94 16.34 -14.59
N ARG A 61 -6.22 16.08 -15.69
CA ARG A 61 -5.09 15.13 -15.71
C ARG A 61 -3.95 15.61 -14.82
N LEU A 62 -3.63 16.90 -14.85
CA LEU A 62 -2.54 17.48 -14.05
C LEU A 62 -2.72 17.27 -12.53
N PRO A 63 -3.85 17.66 -11.91
CA PRO A 63 -4.06 17.42 -10.48
C PRO A 63 -4.13 15.93 -10.15
N LEU A 64 -4.74 15.09 -11.00
CA LEU A 64 -4.77 13.64 -10.78
C LEU A 64 -3.36 13.02 -10.81
N THR A 65 -2.50 13.44 -11.73
CA THR A 65 -1.09 13.03 -11.75
C THR A 65 -0.34 13.54 -10.52
N GLY A 66 -0.64 14.74 -10.04
CA GLY A 66 -0.09 15.26 -8.78
C GLY A 66 -0.48 14.40 -7.58
N ILE A 67 -1.75 14.02 -7.47
CA ILE A 67 -2.24 13.11 -6.42
C ILE A 67 -1.55 11.74 -6.54
N ALA A 68 -1.40 11.21 -7.76
CA ALA A 68 -0.68 9.96 -7.99
C ALA A 68 0.78 10.05 -7.52
N ALA A 69 1.48 11.16 -7.80
CA ALA A 69 2.86 11.35 -7.34
C ALA A 69 2.98 11.38 -5.81
N ILE A 70 2.04 12.05 -5.13
CA ILE A 70 1.97 12.07 -3.66
C ILE A 70 1.68 10.67 -3.12
N ALA A 71 0.68 9.98 -3.68
CA ALA A 71 0.34 8.62 -3.28
C ALA A 71 1.51 7.65 -3.50
N PHE A 72 2.27 7.80 -4.59
CA PHE A 72 3.47 7.02 -4.85
C PHE A 72 4.54 7.25 -3.78
N ALA A 73 4.87 8.51 -3.47
CA ALA A 73 5.85 8.84 -2.44
C ALA A 73 5.43 8.29 -1.06
N ALA A 74 4.16 8.47 -0.69
CA ALA A 74 3.61 7.90 0.54
C ALA A 74 3.68 6.36 0.54
N GLY A 75 3.34 5.73 -0.59
CA GLY A 75 3.41 4.28 -0.77
C GLY A 75 4.81 3.73 -0.54
N VAL A 76 5.84 4.39 -1.08
CA VAL A 76 7.25 4.02 -0.86
C VAL A 76 7.61 4.07 0.62
N VAL A 77 7.24 5.14 1.33
CA VAL A 77 7.51 5.28 2.78
C VAL A 77 6.82 4.17 3.57
N ILE A 78 5.53 3.94 3.34
CA ILE A 78 4.76 2.91 4.06
C ILE A 78 5.28 1.51 3.74
N LEU A 79 5.70 1.24 2.50
CA LEU A 79 6.29 -0.03 2.12
C LEU A 79 7.58 -0.30 2.89
N ILE A 80 8.45 0.71 3.04
CA ILE A 80 9.68 0.59 3.84
C ILE A 80 9.35 0.27 5.31
N LEU A 81 8.37 0.96 5.89
CA LEU A 81 7.92 0.70 7.27
C LEU A 81 7.34 -0.71 7.42
N GLY A 82 6.56 -1.17 6.44
CA GLY A 82 6.01 -2.53 6.40
C GLY A 82 7.08 -3.61 6.29
N ILE A 83 8.10 -3.40 5.45
CA ILE A 83 9.24 -4.32 5.31
C ILE A 83 10.00 -4.41 6.64
N ASN A 84 10.27 -3.28 7.29
CA ASN A 84 10.95 -3.27 8.58
C ASN A 84 10.15 -4.04 9.64
N ALA A 85 8.83 -3.83 9.73
CA ALA A 85 7.97 -4.56 10.65
C ALA A 85 7.88 -6.07 10.33
N GLN A 86 7.98 -6.45 9.06
CA GLN A 86 7.98 -7.86 8.65
C GLN A 86 9.21 -8.61 9.17
N LEU A 87 10.38 -7.96 9.22
CA LEU A 87 11.60 -8.58 9.77
C LEU A 87 11.41 -8.95 11.26
N ASP A 88 10.71 -8.11 12.01
CA ASP A 88 10.40 -8.39 13.43
C ASP A 88 9.45 -9.59 13.58
N VAL A 89 8.46 -9.71 12.69
CA VAL A 89 7.53 -10.85 12.68
C VAL A 89 8.21 -12.14 12.26
N GLN A 90 9.15 -12.10 11.30
CA GLN A 90 9.91 -13.29 10.87
C GLN A 90 10.71 -13.93 12.01
N ASN A 91 11.18 -13.14 12.98
CA ASN A 91 11.92 -13.63 14.15
C ASN A 91 11.05 -14.41 15.15
N ILE A 92 9.72 -14.42 14.98
CA ILE A 92 8.79 -15.18 15.85
C ILE A 92 8.78 -16.66 15.45
N TRP A 93 8.79 -16.97 14.16
CA TRP A 93 8.62 -18.33 13.63
C TRP A 93 9.62 -19.36 14.20
N PRO A 94 10.93 -19.06 14.30
CA PRO A 94 11.91 -20.00 14.86
C PRO A 94 11.71 -20.32 16.35
N ARG A 95 10.94 -19.51 17.10
CA ARG A 95 10.71 -19.73 18.54
C ARG A 95 9.45 -20.53 18.85
N VAL A 96 8.53 -20.63 17.89
CA VAL A 96 7.21 -21.27 18.08
C VAL A 96 7.22 -22.70 17.54
N PHE A 97 8.04 -23.00 16.53
CA PHE A 97 7.99 -24.27 15.80
C PHE A 97 9.31 -25.07 15.79
N ILE A 98 10.28 -24.70 16.63
CA ILE A 98 11.55 -25.42 16.83
C ILE A 98 11.68 -25.77 18.30
#